data_AF-A0A530QGX5-F1
#
_entry.id   AF-A0A530QGX5-F1
#
_cell.length_a   1.000
_cell.length_b   1.000
_cell.length_c   1.000
_cell.angle_alpha   90.00
_cell.angle_beta   90.00
_cell.angle_gamma   90.00
#
_symmetry.space_group_name_H-M   'P 1'
#
loop_
_entity.id
_entity.type
_entity.pdbx_description
1 polymer ?
#
loop_
_entity_poly.entity_id
_entity_poly.type
_entity_poly.pdbx_seq_one_letter_code
_entity_poly.pdbx_strand_id
1 'polypeptide(L)'
;MNRGRDRDGMIPLWAGEGDLPTPAFITDAAARALAGGETFYTWQKGIPELRQALARYYVRHFGKSFAEEEFIVTGSGMHAIQLAI
;
A
#
# COMPACT_ATOMS: atom_id res chain seq x y z
N MET A 1 17.26 17.48 -11.66
CA MET A 1 17.28 16.19 -10.92
C MET A 1 16.64 15.16 -11.86
N ASN A 2 17.18 13.94 -12.01
CA ASN A 2 16.86 12.95 -13.07
C ASN A 2 17.65 13.06 -14.39
N ARG A 3 18.88 13.57 -14.38
CA ARG A 3 19.76 13.65 -15.58
C ARG A 3 20.03 12.30 -16.26
N GLY A 4 19.85 11.18 -15.56
CA GLY A 4 20.12 9.83 -16.06
C GLY A 4 18.89 9.02 -16.45
N ARG A 5 17.66 9.52 -16.27
CA ARG A 5 16.43 8.73 -16.47
C ARG A 5 16.24 8.25 -17.91
N ASP A 6 16.57 9.11 -18.87
CA ASP A 6 16.38 8.86 -20.30
C ASP A 6 17.72 8.73 -21.05
N ARG A 7 18.80 8.41 -20.33
CA ARG A 7 20.14 8.31 -20.91
C ARG A 7 20.49 6.85 -21.21
N ASP A 8 20.73 6.56 -22.47
CA ASP A 8 21.15 5.23 -22.91
C ASP A 8 22.45 4.77 -22.23
N GLY A 9 22.51 3.47 -21.93
CA GLY A 9 23.66 2.83 -21.27
C GLY A 9 23.75 3.07 -19.76
N MET A 10 22.74 3.68 -19.13
CA MET A 10 22.69 3.86 -17.69
C MET A 10 21.95 2.70 -16.99
N ILE A 11 22.49 2.27 -15.84
CA ILE A 11 21.80 1.35 -14.93
C ILE A 11 21.10 2.19 -13.84
N PRO A 12 19.77 2.12 -13.71
CA PRO A 12 19.03 2.91 -12.75
C PRO A 12 19.11 2.33 -11.33
N LEU A 13 19.86 2.98 -10.44
CA LEU A 13 20.05 2.58 -9.03
C LEU A 13 19.64 3.67 -8.02
N TRP A 14 18.85 4.65 -8.44
CA TRP A 14 18.51 5.83 -7.63
C TRP A 14 17.11 5.80 -7.02
N ALA A 15 16.19 5.00 -7.56
CA ALA A 15 14.83 4.87 -7.05
C ALA A 15 14.67 3.51 -6.38
N GLY A 16 13.95 3.47 -5.25
CA GLY A 16 13.60 2.22 -4.56
C GLY A 16 12.35 1.54 -5.12
N GLU A 17 11.96 1.85 -6.36
CA GLU A 17 10.83 1.21 -7.03
C GLU A 17 11.24 -0.19 -7.50
N GLY A 18 10.37 -1.19 -7.29
CA GLY A 18 10.60 -2.54 -7.78
C GLY A 18 10.59 -2.60 -9.31
N ASP A 19 11.33 -3.55 -9.87
CA ASP A 19 11.40 -3.82 -11.31
C ASP A 19 10.31 -4.78 -11.81
N LEU A 20 9.66 -5.49 -10.87
CA LEU A 20 8.56 -6.39 -11.18
C LEU A 20 7.21 -5.64 -11.17
N PRO A 21 6.31 -5.98 -12.10
CA PRO A 21 4.96 -5.44 -12.07
C PRO A 21 4.21 -5.92 -10.82
N THR A 22 3.25 -5.11 -10.37
CA THR A 22 2.31 -5.50 -9.31
C THR A 22 1.63 -6.83 -9.67
N PRO A 23 1.64 -7.85 -8.78
CA PRO A 23 1.02 -9.14 -9.05
C PRO A 23 -0.47 -9.05 -9.44
N ALA A 24 -0.88 -9.92 -10.38
CA ALA A 24 -2.21 -9.90 -10.99
C ALA A 24 -3.37 -9.93 -9.97
N PHE A 25 -3.24 -10.72 -8.90
CA PHE A 25 -4.29 -10.82 -7.89
C PHE A 25 -4.59 -9.48 -7.18
N ILE A 26 -3.65 -8.54 -7.16
CA ILE A 26 -3.81 -7.18 -6.62
C ILE A 26 -4.44 -6.28 -7.67
N THR A 27 -3.92 -6.27 -8.90
CA THR A 27 -4.44 -5.42 -9.99
C THR A 27 -5.87 -5.81 -10.36
N ASP A 28 -6.20 -7.10 -10.35
CA ASP A 28 -7.53 -7.61 -10.64
C ASP A 28 -8.53 -7.23 -9.53
N ALA A 29 -8.11 -7.23 -8.27
CA ALA A 29 -8.94 -6.78 -7.16
C ALA A 29 -9.26 -5.28 -7.29
N ALA A 30 -8.28 -4.46 -7.64
CA ALA A 30 -8.48 -3.03 -7.91
C ALA A 30 -9.43 -2.80 -9.10
N ALA A 31 -9.22 -3.52 -10.20
CA ALA A 31 -10.08 -3.41 -11.39
C ALA A 31 -11.54 -3.80 -11.09
N ARG A 32 -11.75 -4.89 -10.32
CA ARG A 32 -13.09 -5.30 -9.88
C ARG A 32 -13.74 -4.27 -8.96
N ALA A 33 -13.00 -3.70 -8.01
CA ALA A 33 -13.53 -2.68 -7.10
C ALA A 33 -13.99 -1.43 -7.89
N LEU A 34 -13.19 -0.99 -8.85
CA LEU A 34 -13.55 0.12 -9.75
C LEU A 34 -14.79 -0.21 -10.59
N ALA A 35 -14.84 -1.39 -11.20
CA ALA A 35 -16.01 -1.82 -11.97
C ALA A 35 -17.27 -1.98 -11.11
N GLY A 36 -17.10 -2.32 -9.83
CA GLY A 36 -18.16 -2.45 -8.83
C GLY A 36 -18.66 -1.12 -8.25
N GLY A 37 -18.04 0.01 -8.60
CA GLY A 37 -18.46 1.33 -8.11
C GLY A 37 -17.92 1.69 -6.72
N GLU A 38 -16.87 1.02 -6.25
CA GLU A 38 -16.17 1.34 -4.98
C GLU A 38 -15.33 2.62 -5.12
N THR A 39 -15.98 3.75 -5.39
CA THR A 39 -15.36 5.04 -5.76
C THR A 39 -15.71 6.19 -4.83
N PHE A 40 -16.43 5.92 -3.73
CA PHE A 40 -16.87 6.92 -2.77
C PHE A 40 -16.00 6.92 -1.51
N TYR A 41 -16.25 7.88 -0.61
CA TYR A 41 -15.53 7.95 0.65
C TYR A 41 -15.64 6.66 1.45
N THR A 42 -14.51 6.24 2.00
CA THR A 42 -14.41 5.12 2.92
C THR A 42 -14.42 5.61 4.37
N TRP A 43 -14.41 4.67 5.32
CA TRP A 43 -14.18 4.95 6.75
C TRP A 43 -12.89 5.73 6.99
N GLN A 44 -12.91 6.62 7.97
CA GLN A 44 -11.79 7.52 8.32
C GLN A 44 -10.47 6.77 8.61
N LYS A 45 -10.54 5.59 9.21
CA LYS A 45 -9.36 4.75 9.52
C LYS A 45 -9.02 3.74 8.41
N GLY A 46 -9.77 3.70 7.32
CA GLY A 46 -9.74 2.67 6.29
C GLY A 46 -10.81 1.58 6.48
N ILE A 47 -11.07 0.84 5.40
CA ILE A 47 -12.11 -0.20 5.34
C ILE A 47 -11.88 -1.29 6.41
N PRO A 48 -12.93 -1.79 7.09
CA PRO A 48 -12.80 -2.78 8.16
C PRO A 48 -12.05 -4.05 7.74
N GLU A 49 -12.31 -4.56 6.54
CA GLU A 49 -11.74 -5.80 6.03
C GLU A 49 -10.21 -5.72 5.92
N LEU A 50 -9.69 -4.55 5.53
CA LEU A 50 -8.26 -4.28 5.45
C LEU A 50 -7.63 -4.18 6.84
N ARG A 51 -8.27 -3.47 7.78
CA ARG A 51 -7.77 -3.37 9.17
C ARG A 51 -7.71 -4.74 9.85
N GLN A 52 -8.71 -5.58 9.65
CA GLN A 52 -8.70 -6.97 10.11
C GLN A 52 -7.61 -7.81 9.44
N ALA A 53 -7.39 -7.62 8.13
CA ALA A 53 -6.32 -8.30 7.41
C ALA A 53 -4.94 -7.93 7.95
N LEU A 54 -4.73 -6.66 8.32
CA LEU A 54 -3.51 -6.18 8.97
C LEU A 54 -3.32 -6.80 10.36
N ALA A 55 -4.36 -6.85 11.18
CA ALA A 55 -4.30 -7.53 12.49
C ALA A 55 -3.87 -9.01 12.33
N ARG A 56 -4.50 -9.74 11.40
CA ARG A 56 -4.10 -11.12 11.09
C ARG A 56 -2.69 -11.21 10.52
N TYR A 57 -2.26 -10.23 9.71
CA TYR A 57 -0.91 -10.18 9.14
C TYR A 57 0.14 -10.09 10.25
N TYR A 58 -0.10 -9.26 11.27
CA TYR A 58 0.82 -9.10 12.39
C TYR A 58 0.97 -10.36 13.23
N VAL A 59 -0.14 -11.07 13.47
CA VAL A 59 -0.10 -12.36 14.15
C VAL A 59 0.72 -13.37 13.35
N ARG A 60 0.47 -13.49 12.04
CA ARG A 60 1.15 -14.46 11.16
C ARG A 60 2.66 -14.23 11.03
N HIS A 61 3.10 -12.99 10.91
CA HIS A 61 4.50 -12.68 10.58
C HIS A 61 5.33 -12.27 11.79
N PHE A 62 4.72 -11.72 12.83
CA PHE A 62 5.43 -11.19 13.99
C PHE A 62 5.01 -11.81 15.32
N GLY A 63 4.00 -12.70 15.33
CA GLY A 63 3.50 -13.33 16.56
C GLY A 63 2.86 -12.35 17.54
N LYS A 64 2.48 -11.16 17.08
CA LYS A 64 1.87 -10.10 17.91
C LYS A 64 0.41 -9.92 17.55
N SER A 65 -0.42 -9.86 18.58
CA SER A 65 -1.85 -9.59 18.46
C SER A 65 -2.13 -8.12 18.72
N PHE A 66 -2.92 -7.52 17.83
CA PHE A 66 -3.41 -6.16 17.92
C PHE A 66 -4.90 -6.16 17.55
N ALA A 67 -5.68 -5.29 18.17
CA ALA A 67 -7.07 -5.06 17.79
C ALA A 67 -7.14 -4.29 16.45
N GLU A 68 -8.20 -4.49 15.68
CA GLU A 68 -8.34 -3.83 14.37
C GLU A 68 -8.43 -2.29 14.48
N GLU A 69 -8.80 -1.78 15.65
CA GLU A 69 -8.92 -0.36 15.98
C GLU A 69 -7.56 0.33 16.16
N GLU A 70 -6.50 -0.46 16.37
CA GLU A 70 -5.10 -0.03 16.48
C GLU A 70 -4.45 0.21 15.10
N PHE A 71 -5.17 -0.07 14.01
CA PHE A 71 -4.70 0.15 12.64
C PHE A 71 -5.39 1.35 11.98
N ILE A 72 -4.59 2.20 11.33
CA ILE A 72 -5.04 3.30 10.47
C ILE A 72 -4.39 3.12 9.10
N VAL A 73 -5.21 3.08 8.05
CA VAL A 73 -4.74 2.99 6.66
C VAL A 73 -4.52 4.39 6.12
N THR A 74 -3.34 4.65 5.56
CA THR A 74 -2.95 5.94 4.99
C THR A 74 -2.65 5.80 3.49
N GLY A 75 -2.55 6.93 2.79
CA GLY A 75 -2.25 6.93 1.36
C GLY A 75 -0.83 6.46 1.00
N SER A 76 0.10 6.46 1.96
CA SER A 76 1.46 5.95 1.80
C SER A 76 2.19 5.87 3.15
N GLY A 77 3.34 5.20 3.18
CA GLY A 77 4.23 5.23 4.35
C GLY A 77 4.69 6.65 4.72
N MET A 78 4.94 7.51 3.72
CA MET A 78 5.29 8.91 3.96
C MET A 78 4.16 9.67 4.65
N HIS A 79 2.91 9.46 4.21
CA HIS A 79 1.75 10.07 4.85
C HIS A 79 1.56 9.55 6.29
N ALA A 80 1.83 8.27 6.56
CA ALA A 80 1.80 7.75 7.93
C ALA A 80 2.83 8.43 8.84
N ILE A 81 4.04 8.66 8.36
CA ILE A 81 5.09 9.38 9.11
C ILE A 81 4.64 10.82 9.41
N GLN A 82 4.10 11.53 8.42
CA GLN A 82 3.63 12.90 8.59
C GLN A 82 2.47 13.04 9.59
N LEU A 83 1.66 12.00 9.76
CA LEU A 83 0.58 11.99 10.76
C LEU A 83 1.07 11.64 12.16
N ALA A 84 2.17 10.90 12.26
CA ALA A 84 2.69 10.38 13.52
C ALA A 84 3.63 11.35 14.27
N ILE A 85 4.22 12.31 13.55
CA ILE A 85 5.26 13.23 14.05
C ILE A 85 4.78 14.67 13.83
#